data_AF-A0A1A7X9V1-F1
#
_entry.id   AF-A0A1A7X9V1-F1
#
_cell.length_a   1.000
_cell.length_b   1.000
_cell.length_c   1.000
_cell.angle_alpha   90.00
_cell.angle_beta   90.00
_cell.angle_gamma   90.00
#
_symmetry.space_group_name_H-M   'P 1'
#
loop_
_entity.id
_entity.type
_entity.pdbx_description
1 polymer ?
#
loop_
_entity_poly.entity_id
_entity_poly.type
_entity_poly.pdbx_seq_one_letter_code
_entity_poly.pdbx_strand_id
1 'polypeptide(L)'
;SGTVSHQNLNYELYQKKDYVRECIVGTGQSYRGRRSVTMTGILCQAWASPIPHEHNFMSKRYRKSDLRENYCRNPDNSTAGPWCFTTDPRPHLRHQDCGIPQCSQVECVNCNGEDYRGPMDQSE
;
A
#
# COMPACT_ATOMS: atom_id res chain seq x y z
N SER A 1 -10.01 5.22 17.08
CA SER A 1 -10.35 3.88 17.63
C SER A 1 -9.42 2.85 17.03
N GLY A 2 -8.52 2.28 17.84
CA GLY A 2 -7.66 1.17 17.44
C GLY A 2 -8.16 -0.13 18.05
N THR A 3 -8.08 -1.23 17.32
CA THR A 3 -8.33 -2.57 17.85
C THR A 3 -7.02 -3.12 18.40
N VAL A 4 -7.03 -3.60 19.65
CA VAL A 4 -5.88 -4.26 20.29
C VAL A 4 -6.08 -5.77 20.16
N SER A 5 -5.09 -6.49 19.65
CA SER A 5 -5.11 -7.95 19.65
C SER A 5 -4.88 -8.44 21.08
N HIS A 6 -5.84 -9.18 21.63
CA HIS A 6 -5.69 -9.87 22.91
C HIS A 6 -5.52 -11.36 22.61
N GLN A 7 -4.45 -11.97 23.14
CA GLN A 7 -4.21 -13.40 22.95
C GLN A 7 -5.26 -14.17 23.75
N ASN A 8 -6.12 -14.90 23.04
CA ASN A 8 -7.08 -15.82 23.63
C ASN A 8 -6.95 -17.15 22.89
N LEU A 9 -6.65 -18.22 23.64
CA LEU A 9 -6.38 -19.57 23.11
C LEU A 9 -7.56 -20.20 22.37
N ASN A 10 -8.74 -19.59 22.43
CA ASN A 10 -9.96 -20.05 21.76
C ASN A 10 -10.26 -19.32 20.43
N TYR A 11 -9.42 -18.38 20.00
CA TYR A 11 -9.66 -17.58 18.79
C TYR A 11 -8.43 -17.56 17.87
N GLU A 12 -8.66 -17.89 16.61
CA GLU A 12 -7.66 -17.76 15.55
C GLU A 12 -8.05 -16.57 14.65
N LEU A 13 -7.15 -15.58 14.54
CA LEU A 13 -7.41 -14.36 13.77
C LEU A 13 -6.95 -14.54 12.33
N TYR A 14 -7.90 -14.52 11.39
CA TYR A 14 -7.61 -14.55 9.96
C TYR A 14 -7.59 -13.13 9.39
N GLN A 15 -6.42 -12.65 8.99
CA GLN A 15 -6.27 -11.37 8.27
C GLN A 15 -5.99 -11.64 6.80
N LYS A 16 -6.70 -10.95 5.90
CA LYS A 16 -6.40 -11.01 4.47
C LYS A 16 -5.03 -10.38 4.22
N LYS A 17 -4.09 -11.18 3.72
CA LYS A 17 -2.70 -10.78 3.44
C LYS A 17 -2.61 -9.49 2.64
N ASP A 18 -3.52 -9.25 1.69
CA ASP A 18 -3.55 -8.03 0.87
C ASP A 18 -3.55 -6.73 1.68
N TYR A 19 -4.12 -6.74 2.89
CA TYR A 19 -4.23 -5.56 3.76
C TYR A 19 -3.08 -5.43 4.77
N VAL A 20 -2.24 -6.46 4.90
CA VAL A 20 -1.08 -6.52 5.81
C VAL A 20 0.24 -6.50 5.04
N ARG A 21 0.24 -6.75 3.72
CA ARG A 21 1.44 -6.72 2.88
C ARG A 21 2.11 -5.34 2.89
N GLU A 22 3.41 -5.34 3.17
CA GLU A 22 4.30 -4.18 3.11
C GLU A 22 5.13 -4.14 1.81
N CYS A 23 4.81 -5.03 0.85
CA CYS A 23 5.48 -5.15 -0.45
C CYS A 23 4.48 -5.22 -1.60
N ILE A 24 4.96 -5.00 -2.83
CA ILE A 24 4.18 -5.11 -4.07
C ILE A 24 4.68 -6.25 -4.96
N VAL A 25 3.80 -6.74 -5.84
CA VAL A 25 4.15 -7.64 -6.95
C VAL A 25 3.87 -6.92 -8.26
N GLY A 26 4.83 -6.93 -9.18
CA GLY A 26 4.72 -6.23 -10.46
C GLY A 26 4.52 -4.73 -10.25
N THR A 27 3.49 -4.14 -10.85
CA THR A 27 3.18 -2.70 -10.68
C THR A 27 2.43 -2.39 -9.37
N GLY A 28 1.97 -3.38 -8.61
CA GLY A 28 1.22 -3.13 -7.38
C GLY A 28 -0.22 -2.64 -7.61
N GLN A 29 -0.83 -2.87 -8.78
CA GLN A 29 -2.27 -2.60 -8.99
C GLN A 29 -3.17 -3.34 -7.98
N SER A 30 -2.76 -4.53 -7.56
CA SER A 30 -3.45 -5.36 -6.56
C SER A 30 -3.06 -5.00 -5.11
N TYR A 31 -2.19 -4.03 -4.89
CA TYR A 31 -1.79 -3.62 -3.55
C TYR A 31 -3.00 -3.06 -2.79
N ARG A 32 -3.30 -3.62 -1.61
CA ARG A 32 -4.38 -3.17 -0.72
C ARG A 32 -3.89 -2.88 0.69
N GLY A 33 -2.57 -2.78 0.88
CA GLY A 33 -1.95 -2.46 2.16
C GLY A 33 -2.28 -1.04 2.62
N ARG A 34 -1.80 -0.70 3.81
CA ARG A 34 -2.18 0.51 4.56
C ARG A 34 -1.12 1.61 4.56
N ARG A 35 -0.08 1.49 3.72
CA ARG A 35 0.93 2.53 3.54
C ARG A 35 0.23 3.84 3.12
N SER A 36 0.49 4.93 3.84
CA SER A 36 -0.16 6.23 3.65
C SER A 36 0.82 7.40 3.66
N VAL A 37 2.10 7.12 3.41
CA VAL A 37 3.15 8.12 3.27
C VAL A 37 4.00 7.80 2.04
N THR A 38 4.50 8.85 1.39
CA THR A 38 5.28 8.75 0.17
C THR A 38 6.71 8.25 0.44
N MET A 39 7.49 7.99 -0.61
CA MET A 39 8.90 7.62 -0.48
C MET A 39 9.72 8.69 0.27
N THR A 40 9.38 9.98 0.10
CA THR A 40 10.05 11.08 0.81
C THR A 40 9.45 11.39 2.18
N GLY A 41 8.50 10.58 2.65
CA GLY A 41 7.90 10.71 3.99
C GLY A 41 6.77 11.73 4.07
N ILE A 42 6.24 12.22 2.95
CA ILE A 42 5.10 13.15 2.94
C ILE A 42 3.81 12.35 3.17
N LEU A 43 2.95 12.85 4.05
CA LEU A 43 1.65 12.22 4.30
C LEU A 43 0.77 12.30 3.05
N CYS A 44 0.12 11.19 2.72
CA CYS A 44 -0.83 11.13 1.62
C CYS A 44 -2.10 11.92 1.94
N GLN A 45 -2.62 12.63 0.94
CA GLN A 45 -3.96 13.18 0.91
C GLN A 45 -4.98 12.04 0.73
N ALA A 46 -6.12 12.13 1.41
CA ALA A 46 -7.20 11.18 1.24
C ALA A 46 -7.77 11.25 -0.18
N TRP A 47 -8.00 10.11 -0.83
CA TRP A 47 -8.55 10.04 -2.19
C TRP A 47 -9.94 10.68 -2.30
N ALA A 48 -10.71 10.73 -1.23
CA ALA A 48 -12.00 11.43 -1.22
C ALA A 48 -11.87 12.95 -0.99
N SER A 49 -10.71 13.44 -0.57
CA SER A 49 -10.46 14.86 -0.31
C SER A 49 -10.09 15.58 -1.61
N PRO A 50 -10.66 16.77 -1.89
CA PRO A 50 -10.20 17.64 -2.96
C PRO A 50 -9.02 18.56 -2.54
N ILE A 51 -8.57 18.49 -1.29
CA ILE A 51 -7.55 19.40 -0.70
C ILE A 51 -6.33 18.60 -0.23
N PRO A 52 -5.09 19.11 -0.46
CA PRO A 52 -4.73 20.33 -1.21
C PRO A 52 -4.81 20.19 -2.74
N HIS A 53 -4.90 18.98 -3.26
CA HIS A 53 -4.86 18.72 -4.69
C HIS A 53 -6.19 18.20 -5.22
N GLU A 54 -6.92 19.04 -5.95
CA GLU A 54 -8.19 18.65 -6.56
C GLU A 54 -7.98 17.60 -7.67
N HIS A 55 -8.81 16.56 -7.76
CA HIS A 55 -8.65 15.49 -8.74
C HIS A 55 -9.94 14.67 -8.98
N ASN A 56 -9.99 13.90 -10.08
CA ASN A 56 -11.18 13.12 -10.49
C ASN A 56 -11.08 11.59 -10.28
N PHE A 57 -10.21 11.14 -9.37
CA PHE A 57 -10.01 9.72 -9.08
C PHE A 57 -11.17 9.03 -8.36
N MET A 58 -12.15 9.78 -7.82
CA MET A 58 -13.39 9.22 -7.25
C MET A 58 -14.47 8.89 -8.31
N SER A 59 -14.17 9.05 -9.60
CA SER A 59 -15.11 8.76 -10.69
C SER A 59 -15.41 7.26 -10.84
N LYS A 60 -16.50 6.92 -11.56
CA LYS A 60 -16.91 5.52 -11.81
C LYS A 60 -15.80 4.66 -12.44
N ARG A 61 -14.86 5.30 -13.16
CA ARG A 61 -13.70 4.66 -13.79
C ARG A 61 -12.83 3.89 -12.79
N TYR A 62 -12.69 4.36 -11.55
CA TYR A 62 -11.76 3.82 -10.57
C TYR A 62 -12.41 3.01 -9.45
N ARG A 63 -13.67 2.58 -9.64
CA ARG A 63 -14.43 1.82 -8.62
C ARG A 63 -13.74 0.54 -8.14
N LYS A 64 -12.89 -0.08 -8.97
CA LYS A 64 -12.16 -1.32 -8.64
C LYS A 64 -10.79 -1.08 -7.98
N SER A 65 -10.36 0.18 -7.86
CA SER A 65 -9.00 0.54 -7.43
C SER A 65 -8.84 0.66 -5.91
N ASP A 66 -9.90 0.42 -5.13
CA ASP A 66 -9.88 0.49 -3.65
C ASP A 66 -9.23 1.77 -3.11
N LEU A 67 -9.67 2.92 -3.61
CA LEU A 67 -9.19 4.25 -3.22
C LEU A 67 -9.77 4.66 -1.85
N ARG A 68 -9.42 3.91 -0.80
CA ARG A 68 -9.86 4.13 0.58
C ARG A 68 -8.86 5.01 1.33
N GLU A 69 -9.39 5.87 2.18
CA GLU A 69 -8.61 6.77 3.03
C GLU A 69 -7.54 7.51 2.21
N ASN A 70 -6.31 7.55 2.71
CA ASN A 70 -5.13 8.09 2.06
C ASN A 70 -4.09 7.00 1.75
N TYR A 71 -4.54 5.76 1.49
CA TYR A 71 -3.61 4.66 1.23
C TYR A 71 -3.02 4.72 -0.16
N CYS A 72 -1.75 4.35 -0.31
CA CYS A 72 -1.07 4.27 -1.59
C CYS A 72 -1.76 3.25 -2.52
N ARG A 73 -2.03 3.65 -3.75
CA ARG A 73 -2.71 2.81 -4.76
C ARG A 73 -2.09 3.07 -6.13
N ASN A 74 -2.26 2.11 -7.04
CA ASN A 74 -1.82 2.25 -8.43
C ASN A 74 -3.01 2.10 -9.40
N PRO A 75 -3.91 3.12 -9.48
CA PRO A 75 -5.09 3.04 -10.33
C PRO A 75 -4.80 3.17 -11.83
N ASP A 76 -3.62 3.68 -12.20
CA ASP A 76 -3.18 3.99 -13.56
C ASP A 76 -2.15 3.00 -14.12
N ASN A 77 -1.82 1.95 -13.36
CA ASN A 77 -0.83 0.93 -13.72
C ASN A 77 0.57 1.52 -14.01
N SER A 78 0.96 2.55 -13.25
CA SER A 78 2.29 3.14 -13.30
C SER A 78 3.37 2.10 -12.99
N THR A 79 4.47 2.13 -13.75
CA THR A 79 5.64 1.25 -13.51
C THR A 79 6.44 1.64 -12.27
N ALA A 80 6.28 2.88 -11.78
CA ALA A 80 6.87 3.33 -10.52
C ALA A 80 6.20 2.71 -9.27
N GLY A 81 5.03 2.08 -9.44
CA GLY A 81 4.30 1.42 -8.37
C GLY A 81 3.20 2.30 -7.75
N PRO A 82 2.69 1.91 -6.57
CA PRO A 82 1.64 2.66 -5.88
C PRO A 82 2.11 4.07 -5.46
N TRP A 83 1.20 5.02 -5.64
CA TRP A 83 1.40 6.43 -5.36
C TRP A 83 0.19 7.01 -4.63
N CYS A 84 0.30 8.25 -4.19
CA CYS A 84 -0.82 9.02 -3.65
C CYS A 84 -0.67 10.50 -3.98
N PHE A 85 -1.77 11.26 -3.91
CA PHE A 85 -1.68 12.71 -3.77
C PHE A 85 -1.03 13.04 -2.43
N THR A 86 -0.23 14.11 -2.37
CA THR A 86 0.42 14.49 -1.12
C THR A 86 -0.37 15.54 -0.37
N THR A 87 -0.07 15.72 0.91
CA THR A 87 -0.62 16.83 1.72
C THR A 87 0.17 18.13 1.55
N ASP A 88 1.23 18.13 0.74
CA ASP A 88 2.04 19.31 0.49
C ASP A 88 1.45 20.17 -0.63
N PRO A 89 1.10 21.44 -0.41
CA PRO A 89 0.41 22.25 -1.41
C PRO A 89 1.28 22.63 -2.63
N ARG A 90 2.60 22.37 -2.60
CA ARG A 90 3.50 22.73 -3.70
C ARG A 90 3.14 21.96 -4.99
N PRO A 91 2.99 22.65 -6.15
CA PRO A 91 2.52 22.00 -7.39
C PRO A 91 3.38 20.82 -7.88
N HIS A 92 4.70 20.86 -7.65
CA HIS A 92 5.62 19.78 -8.02
C HIS A 92 5.54 18.55 -7.09
N LEU A 93 4.85 18.66 -5.96
CA LEU A 93 4.58 17.58 -5.02
C LEU A 93 3.12 17.13 -5.07
N ARG A 94 2.41 17.46 -6.15
CA ARG A 94 1.00 17.08 -6.31
C ARG A 94 0.74 15.60 -6.05
N HIS A 95 1.62 14.74 -6.53
CA HIS A 95 1.61 13.31 -6.25
C HIS A 95 3.04 12.78 -6.17
N GLN A 96 3.22 11.67 -5.47
CA GLN A 96 4.50 10.97 -5.40
C GLN A 96 4.28 9.47 -5.17
N ASP A 97 5.21 8.67 -5.65
CA ASP A 97 5.26 7.24 -5.34
C ASP A 97 5.53 7.00 -3.85
N CYS A 98 5.10 5.83 -3.38
CA CYS A 98 5.21 5.46 -1.98
C CYS A 98 6.46 4.64 -1.63
N GLY A 99 7.32 4.35 -2.62
CA GLY A 99 8.55 3.58 -2.42
C GLY A 99 8.32 2.18 -1.82
N ILE A 100 7.22 1.52 -2.18
CA ILE A 100 6.90 0.19 -1.64
C ILE A 100 7.77 -0.85 -2.36
N PRO A 101 8.58 -1.65 -1.64
CA PRO A 101 9.52 -2.59 -2.26
C PRO A 101 8.81 -3.75 -2.95
N GLN A 102 9.48 -4.38 -3.92
CA GLN A 102 9.00 -5.64 -4.49
C GLN A 102 9.06 -6.75 -3.43
N CYS A 103 8.09 -7.65 -3.41
CA CYS A 103 8.11 -8.76 -2.45
C CYS A 103 9.35 -9.64 -2.61
N SER A 104 9.84 -9.83 -3.85
CA SER A 104 11.11 -10.52 -4.13
C SER A 104 12.35 -9.83 -3.55
N GLN A 105 12.28 -8.51 -3.27
CA GLN A 105 13.37 -7.75 -2.65
C GLN A 105 13.30 -7.77 -1.12
N VAL A 106 12.11 -7.94 -0.54
CA VAL A 106 11.95 -8.12 0.91
C VAL A 106 12.36 -9.53 1.33
N GLU A 107 12.32 -10.48 0.40
CA GLU A 107 12.65 -11.88 0.62
C GLU A 107 14.15 -12.22 0.63
N CYS A 108 15.06 -11.24 0.50
CA CYS A 108 16.47 -11.48 0.83
C CYS A 108 16.69 -11.48 2.36
N VAL A 109 16.13 -12.48 3.04
CA VAL A 109 16.62 -12.90 4.35
C VAL A 109 17.97 -13.58 4.11
N ASN A 110 19.02 -13.08 4.75
CA ASN A 110 20.36 -13.66 4.73
C ASN A 110 20.33 -15.18 4.97
N CYS A 111 21.02 -15.94 4.09
CA CYS A 111 21.34 -17.38 4.14
C CYS A 111 20.18 -18.39 3.93
N ASN A 112 20.45 -19.40 3.08
CA ASN A 112 19.87 -20.76 2.87
C ASN A 112 18.40 -21.08 3.22
N GLY A 113 17.52 -20.12 3.54
CA GLY A 113 16.10 -20.34 3.79
C GLY A 113 15.76 -21.09 5.09
N GLU A 114 16.73 -21.37 5.97
CA GLU A 114 16.52 -22.18 7.18
C GLU A 114 15.64 -21.47 8.24
N ASP A 115 15.63 -20.13 8.24
CA ASP A 115 14.82 -19.29 9.15
C ASP A 115 13.62 -18.62 8.45
N TYR A 116 13.20 -19.15 7.31
CA TYR A 116 12.09 -18.59 6.55
C TYR A 116 10.78 -18.57 7.37
N ARG A 117 10.40 -17.37 7.82
CA ARG A 117 9.11 -17.04 8.48
C ARG A 117 8.27 -16.08 7.62
N GLY A 118 8.62 -15.93 6.34
CA GLY A 118 8.00 -14.97 5.42
C GLY A 118 6.60 -15.41 4.95
N PRO A 119 5.77 -14.47 4.43
CA PRO A 119 4.39 -14.75 4.04
C PRO A 119 4.22 -15.27 2.59
N MET A 120 5.30 -15.55 1.84
CA MET A 120 5.26 -16.05 0.45
C MET A 120 4.34 -17.25 0.33
N ASP A 121 3.41 -17.18 -0.62
CA ASP A 121 2.38 -18.18 -0.90
C ASP A 121 2.32 -18.58 -2.37
N GLN A 122 3.38 -18.30 -3.13
CA GLN A 122 3.49 -18.67 -4.54
C GLN A 122 4.80 -19.41 -4.79
N SER A 123 4.72 -20.48 -5.57
CA SER A 123 5.87 -21.18 -6.13
C SER A 123 6.31 -20.52 -7.44
N GLU A 124 7.54 -20.83 -7.87
CA GLU A 124 8.04 -20.56 -9.23
C GLU A 124 7.14 -21.19 -10.32
#